data_AF-A0A838IU73-F1
#
_entry.id   AF-A0A838IU73-F1
#
_cell.length_a   1.000
_cell.length_b   1.000
_cell.length_c   1.000
_cell.angle_alpha   90.00
_cell.angle_beta   90.00
_cell.angle_gamma   90.00
#
_symmetry.space_group_name_H-M   'P 1'
#
loop_
_entity.id
_entity.type
_entity.pdbx_description
1 polymer ?
#
loop_
_entity_poly.entity_id
_entity_poly.type
_entity_poly.pdbx_seq_one_letter_code
_entity_poly.pdbx_strand_id
1 'polypeptide(L)'
;MTTPPRDVRSGPATDATVLAPRMRRIGGVDLARALAIAGMLAVHFGPTGLSDLSGRIYALSHGRASILFVLVAGVGVSLMAASRTSGLADARLKLAFRAALLLPLGLLLQELDHRVLVILPTYGALFLVALAVLRLPDRALLTLAGVLCLLGPIVFLLGMMHAPDAFDRRAIAWSDEPARILLGVTLSGPYPVPVWAAPLLVGMWIGRRDLRAPRLRGALVLVGGGVAVLAPFVGSLVAAALGEPGAGPSWRTLTLATPHSQMPPWLLGSIGSAAFVLGLSLTIADAFARVTWPLVALGQLALTVYVGHLVVLHAASDLVRSRDVAEAARNVLVFVAVSAIAATVWRARFRRGPLEGALDVPWLVTRAVRRRLRGAVAAPAEGESHEGGQTMNDVLHLSDEEWRRRLTPEEYRVLRQHGTERAGEGCFLGTKDPGTYVCAACGNALFAAGEKFESGTGWPSFTQVLTDASVREYSDDSFGMARVEVRCARCDSHLGHVFPDGPPPTGLRYCMNSVAMRHVGEGQPIVLVDA
;
A
#
# COMPACT_ATOMS: atom_id res chain seq x y z
N MET A 1 52.63 10.56 -50.61
CA MET A 1 51.95 10.33 -49.32
C MET A 1 50.82 11.37 -49.22
N THR A 2 49.65 11.25 -49.85
CA THR A 2 48.51 10.33 -49.56
C THR A 2 48.28 10.27 -48.04
N THR A 3 47.28 10.89 -47.41
CA THR A 3 45.81 10.82 -47.63
C THR A 3 45.07 11.94 -46.84
N PRO A 4 43.83 12.33 -47.22
CA PRO A 4 42.99 13.38 -46.61
C PRO A 4 42.16 12.86 -45.40
N PRO A 5 41.41 13.71 -44.65
CA PRO A 5 40.62 13.24 -43.50
C PRO A 5 39.42 12.41 -43.96
N ARG A 6 39.17 11.28 -43.28
CA ARG A 6 38.04 10.40 -43.55
C ARG A 6 36.80 10.78 -42.73
N ASP A 7 35.70 10.78 -43.45
CA ASP A 7 34.30 10.83 -43.04
C ASP A 7 33.85 9.69 -42.09
N VAL A 8 32.94 10.06 -41.18
CA VAL A 8 31.62 9.44 -40.89
C VAL A 8 31.50 8.01 -40.29
N ARG A 9 30.76 7.99 -39.15
CA ARG A 9 29.93 6.93 -38.50
C ARG A 9 30.62 5.80 -37.73
N SER A 10 30.33 5.70 -36.42
CA SER A 10 29.26 4.83 -35.90
C SER A 10 29.19 4.80 -34.36
N GLY A 11 28.03 5.20 -33.81
CA GLY A 11 27.46 4.70 -32.54
C GLY A 11 27.70 5.50 -31.26
N PRO A 12 26.79 6.40 -30.84
CA PRO A 12 26.61 6.61 -29.41
C PRO A 12 25.81 5.45 -28.84
N ALA A 13 26.34 4.88 -27.76
CA ALA A 13 25.75 3.82 -26.97
C ALA A 13 24.25 4.05 -26.73
N THR A 14 23.44 3.12 -27.22
CA THR A 14 22.03 2.99 -26.85
C THR A 14 21.90 2.70 -25.36
N ASP A 15 21.01 3.47 -24.74
CA ASP A 15 20.04 3.03 -23.75
C ASP A 15 20.55 2.34 -22.47
N ALA A 16 20.40 3.06 -21.36
CA ALA A 16 19.26 2.81 -20.47
C ALA A 16 19.33 3.73 -19.24
N THR A 17 18.83 4.96 -19.36
CA THR A 17 18.26 5.63 -18.18
C THR A 17 16.98 4.89 -17.81
N VAL A 18 17.16 3.85 -16.98
CA VAL A 18 16.10 3.06 -16.36
C VAL A 18 15.18 4.01 -15.57
N LEU A 19 14.06 4.37 -16.17
CA LEU A 19 12.93 4.99 -15.51
C LEU A 19 12.48 4.09 -14.35
N ALA A 20 12.60 4.60 -13.12
CA ALA A 20 12.20 3.87 -11.93
C ALA A 20 10.68 3.56 -11.97
N PRO A 21 10.26 2.28 -11.87
CA PRO A 21 8.85 1.91 -11.93
C PRO A 21 8.10 2.34 -10.65
N ARG A 22 7.12 3.26 -10.78
CA ARG A 22 6.19 3.56 -9.68
C ARG A 22 5.27 2.36 -9.40
N MET A 23 4.93 2.20 -8.13
CA MET A 23 4.48 0.95 -7.54
C MET A 23 3.08 0.49 -7.98
N ARG A 24 3.03 -0.54 -8.84
CA ARG A 24 1.94 -1.53 -8.83
C ARG A 24 1.69 -1.99 -7.39
N ARG A 25 0.42 -2.21 -7.02
CA ARG A 25 0.05 -2.86 -5.75
C ARG A 25 0.87 -4.14 -5.60
N ILE A 26 1.59 -4.27 -4.49
CA ILE A 26 2.56 -5.34 -4.31
C ILE A 26 1.82 -6.58 -3.85
N GLY A 27 1.45 -7.44 -4.80
CA GLY A 27 0.64 -8.64 -4.54
C GLY A 27 1.22 -9.51 -3.43
N GLY A 28 2.55 -9.60 -3.32
CA GLY A 28 3.20 -10.37 -2.25
C GLY A 28 2.93 -9.87 -0.83
N VAL A 29 2.68 -8.57 -0.63
CA VAL A 29 2.30 -8.04 0.69
C VAL A 29 0.88 -8.48 1.06
N ASP A 30 -0.05 -8.46 0.09
CA ASP A 30 -1.41 -8.95 0.30
C ASP A 30 -1.44 -10.48 0.46
N LEU A 31 -0.64 -11.23 -0.33
CA LEU A 31 -0.47 -12.68 -0.15
C LEU A 31 0.05 -13.02 1.25
N ALA A 32 1.01 -12.27 1.78
CA ALA A 32 1.49 -12.44 3.14
C ALA A 32 0.37 -12.22 4.19
N ARG A 33 -0.54 -11.26 3.98
CA ARG A 33 -1.74 -11.10 4.84
C ARG A 33 -2.67 -12.31 4.76
N ALA A 34 -2.87 -12.87 3.57
CA ALA A 34 -3.70 -14.05 3.39
C ALA A 34 -3.13 -15.28 4.11
N LEU A 35 -1.81 -15.47 4.04
CA LEU A 35 -1.11 -16.52 4.80
C LEU A 35 -1.16 -16.28 6.30
N ALA A 36 -1.12 -15.01 6.75
CA ALA A 36 -1.33 -14.66 8.14
C ALA A 36 -2.76 -15.01 8.61
N ILE A 37 -3.79 -14.77 7.79
CA ILE A 37 -5.16 -15.21 8.06
C ILE A 37 -5.20 -16.74 8.18
N ALA A 38 -4.64 -17.47 7.21
CA ALA A 38 -4.65 -18.93 7.22
C ALA A 38 -3.95 -19.51 8.47
N GLY A 39 -2.79 -18.95 8.85
CA GLY A 39 -2.09 -19.37 10.06
C GLY A 39 -2.86 -19.06 11.35
N MET A 40 -3.57 -17.94 11.40
CA MET A 40 -4.42 -17.58 12.53
C MET A 40 -5.66 -18.49 12.64
N LEU A 41 -6.29 -18.83 11.51
CA LEU A 41 -7.39 -19.81 11.46
C LEU A 41 -6.93 -21.18 11.95
N ALA A 42 -5.72 -21.60 11.61
CA ALA A 42 -5.16 -22.86 12.12
C ALA A 42 -5.08 -22.86 13.66
N VAL A 43 -4.63 -21.77 14.27
CA VAL A 43 -4.61 -21.68 15.74
C VAL A 43 -6.01 -21.71 16.35
N HIS A 44 -7.01 -21.12 15.69
CA HIS A 44 -8.35 -21.00 16.25
C HIS A 44 -9.24 -22.24 16.05
N PHE A 45 -9.01 -22.98 14.96
CA PHE A 45 -9.80 -24.17 14.60
C PHE A 45 -9.18 -25.46 15.14
N GLY A 46 -7.86 -25.50 15.29
CA GLY A 46 -7.15 -26.74 15.59
C GLY A 46 -6.99 -27.08 17.07
N PRO A 47 -6.61 -28.34 17.34
CA PRO A 47 -6.37 -28.83 18.69
C PRO A 47 -5.11 -28.23 19.31
N THR A 48 -5.14 -28.03 20.63
CA THR A 48 -4.01 -27.58 21.43
C THR A 48 -3.35 -28.74 22.18
N GLY A 49 -2.02 -28.74 22.28
CA GLY A 49 -1.30 -29.64 23.20
C GLY A 49 -0.98 -31.04 22.65
N LEU A 50 -1.05 -31.26 21.33
CA LEU A 50 -0.65 -32.53 20.71
C LEU A 50 0.88 -32.64 20.61
N SER A 51 1.43 -33.78 21.09
CA SER A 51 2.88 -34.04 21.17
C SER A 51 3.43 -34.87 20.01
N ASP A 52 2.56 -35.43 19.18
CA ASP A 52 2.92 -36.22 18.01
C ASP A 52 3.50 -35.34 16.88
N LEU A 53 4.02 -35.96 15.82
CA LEU A 53 4.64 -35.22 14.72
C LEU A 53 3.63 -34.31 14.00
N SER A 54 2.39 -34.78 13.83
CA SER A 54 1.34 -34.01 13.15
C SER A 54 0.96 -32.75 13.96
N GLY A 55 0.80 -32.91 15.28
CA GLY A 55 0.60 -31.80 16.21
C GLY A 55 1.74 -30.79 16.21
N ARG A 56 3.00 -31.26 16.18
CA ARG A 56 4.18 -30.37 16.11
C ARG A 56 4.24 -29.57 14.81
N ILE A 57 3.93 -30.19 13.67
CA ILE A 57 3.87 -29.51 12.37
C ILE A 57 2.74 -28.48 12.38
N TYR A 58 1.57 -28.84 12.89
CA TYR A 58 0.43 -27.94 13.01
C TYR A 58 0.74 -26.72 13.91
N ALA A 59 1.47 -26.98 15.00
CA ALA A 59 1.89 -25.97 15.97
C ALA A 59 2.89 -24.93 15.40
N LEU A 60 3.49 -25.16 14.23
CA LEU A 60 4.41 -24.19 13.62
C LEU A 60 3.75 -22.82 13.38
N SER A 61 2.45 -22.79 13.14
CA SER A 61 1.67 -21.55 12.96
C SER A 61 1.43 -20.76 14.26
N HIS A 62 1.56 -21.41 15.43
CA HIS A 62 1.15 -20.83 16.72
C HIS A 62 2.00 -19.61 17.09
N GLY A 63 1.31 -18.48 17.33
CA GLY A 63 1.91 -17.20 17.67
C GLY A 63 2.69 -16.48 16.57
N ARG A 64 2.98 -17.14 15.44
CA ARG A 64 3.74 -16.54 14.32
C ARG A 64 2.85 -15.76 13.36
N ALA A 65 1.59 -16.18 13.20
CA ALA A 65 0.63 -15.53 12.30
C ALA A 65 0.33 -14.07 12.69
N SER A 66 0.18 -13.79 13.99
CA SER A 66 -0.03 -12.43 14.51
C SER A 66 1.20 -11.54 14.31
N ILE A 67 2.41 -12.06 14.53
CA ILE A 67 3.65 -11.32 14.25
C ILE A 67 3.78 -11.00 12.75
N LEU A 68 3.39 -11.92 11.86
CA LEU A 68 3.34 -11.66 10.42
C LEU A 68 2.38 -10.53 10.07
N PHE A 69 1.16 -10.52 10.65
CA PHE A 69 0.26 -9.38 10.44
C PHE A 69 0.88 -8.06 10.93
N VAL A 70 1.58 -8.04 12.07
CA VAL A 70 2.13 -6.79 12.65
C VAL A 70 3.26 -6.27 11.79
N LEU A 71 4.16 -7.16 11.35
CA LEU A 71 5.24 -6.83 10.43
C LEU A 71 4.68 -6.30 9.10
N VAL A 72 3.67 -6.96 8.52
CA VAL A 72 3.03 -6.51 7.27
C VAL A 72 2.26 -5.20 7.46
N ALA A 73 1.68 -4.95 8.64
CA ALA A 73 1.09 -3.66 8.98
C ALA A 73 2.15 -2.55 8.96
N GLY A 74 3.32 -2.79 9.56
CA GLY A 74 4.48 -1.89 9.51
C GLY A 74 4.94 -1.59 8.08
N VAL A 75 5.02 -2.61 7.23
CA VAL A 75 5.29 -2.41 5.79
C VAL A 75 4.23 -1.50 5.17
N GLY A 76 2.95 -1.75 5.44
CA GLY A 76 1.84 -0.93 4.97
C GLY A 76 1.92 0.53 5.42
N VAL A 77 2.37 0.80 6.65
CA VAL A 77 2.59 2.17 7.16
C VAL A 77 3.62 2.91 6.32
N SER A 78 4.77 2.29 6.04
CA SER A 78 5.83 2.92 5.24
C SER A 78 5.40 3.15 3.79
N LEU A 79 4.71 2.20 3.16
CA LEU A 79 4.20 2.38 1.80
C LEU A 79 3.14 3.51 1.73
N MET A 80 2.33 3.67 2.77
CA MET A 80 1.36 4.76 2.88
C MET A 80 2.04 6.11 3.08
N ALA A 81 3.07 6.19 3.92
CA ALA A 81 3.83 7.42 4.15
C ALA A 81 4.67 7.84 2.94
N ALA A 82 5.15 6.86 2.16
CA ALA A 82 5.89 7.09 0.92
C ALA A 82 4.99 7.37 -0.31
N SER A 83 3.67 7.20 -0.17
CA SER A 83 2.73 7.40 -1.28
C SER A 83 2.70 8.87 -1.69
N ARG A 84 3.11 9.14 -2.93
CA ARG A 84 3.12 10.48 -3.53
C ARG A 84 1.74 11.13 -3.65
N THR A 85 0.66 10.36 -3.50
CA THR A 85 -0.73 10.86 -3.52
C THR A 85 -1.23 11.33 -2.15
N SER A 86 -0.50 11.02 -1.08
CA SER A 86 -0.86 11.29 0.31
C SER A 86 0.34 11.87 1.02
N GLY A 87 0.34 13.19 1.23
CA GLY A 87 1.40 13.83 2.02
C GLY A 87 1.49 13.26 3.44
N LEU A 88 2.58 13.56 4.15
CA LEU A 88 2.82 13.01 5.49
C LEU A 88 1.69 13.30 6.48
N ALA A 89 1.02 14.46 6.37
CA ALA A 89 -0.14 14.81 7.18
C ALA A 89 -1.35 13.88 6.95
N ASP A 90 -1.59 13.49 5.69
CA ASP A 90 -2.65 12.55 5.30
C ASP A 90 -2.35 11.14 5.86
N ALA A 91 -1.09 10.69 5.77
CA ALA A 91 -0.66 9.43 6.39
C ALA A 91 -0.87 9.43 7.91
N ARG A 92 -0.54 10.54 8.60
CA ARG A 92 -0.77 10.69 10.05
C ARG A 92 -2.24 10.59 10.42
N LEU A 93 -3.10 11.32 9.73
CA LEU A 93 -4.53 11.30 9.98
C LEU A 93 -5.15 9.93 9.66
N LYS A 94 -4.67 9.23 8.63
CA LYS A 94 -5.06 7.82 8.35
C LYS A 94 -4.69 6.88 9.48
N LEU A 95 -3.49 6.99 10.04
CA LEU A 95 -3.07 6.16 11.17
C LEU A 95 -3.92 6.43 12.42
N ALA A 96 -4.14 7.70 12.75
CA ALA A 96 -4.98 8.09 13.88
C ALA A 96 -6.42 7.57 13.71
N PHE A 97 -7.00 7.70 12.51
CA PHE A 97 -8.33 7.19 12.22
C PHE A 97 -8.42 5.67 12.31
N ARG A 98 -7.43 4.94 11.78
CA ARG A 98 -7.36 3.48 11.92
C ARG A 98 -7.25 3.05 13.37
N ALA A 99 -6.45 3.76 14.18
CA ALA A 99 -6.37 3.51 15.61
C ALA A 99 -7.72 3.72 16.32
N ALA A 100 -8.39 4.84 16.02
CA ALA A 100 -9.69 5.18 16.59
C ALA A 100 -10.82 4.20 16.23
N LEU A 101 -10.73 3.51 15.10
CA LEU A 101 -11.70 2.47 14.71
C LEU A 101 -11.34 1.08 15.23
N LEU A 102 -10.08 0.66 15.09
CA LEU A 102 -9.68 -0.71 15.41
C LEU A 102 -9.63 -0.98 16.90
N LEU A 103 -9.34 0.04 17.71
CA LEU A 103 -9.32 -0.10 19.17
C LEU A 103 -10.70 -0.48 19.74
N PRO A 104 -11.76 0.33 19.57
CA PRO A 104 -13.09 -0.02 20.07
C PRO A 104 -13.66 -1.26 19.38
N LEU A 105 -13.46 -1.42 18.06
CA LEU A 105 -13.91 -2.62 17.35
C LEU A 105 -13.31 -3.89 17.94
N GLY A 106 -12.01 -3.88 18.25
CA GLY A 106 -11.33 -5.02 18.85
C GLY A 106 -11.86 -5.36 20.24
N LEU A 107 -12.12 -4.34 21.08
CA LEU A 107 -12.67 -4.53 22.42
C LEU A 107 -14.09 -5.09 22.36
N LEU A 108 -14.93 -4.59 21.45
CA LEU A 108 -16.29 -5.09 21.23
C LEU A 108 -16.30 -6.53 20.68
N LEU A 109 -15.37 -6.87 19.80
CA LEU A 109 -15.26 -8.25 19.29
C LEU A 109 -14.85 -9.23 20.38
N GLN A 110 -14.06 -8.78 21.36
CA GLN A 110 -13.62 -9.62 22.47
C GLN A 110 -14.77 -10.02 23.42
N GLU A 111 -15.89 -9.29 23.41
CA GLU A 111 -17.12 -9.64 24.15
C GLU A 111 -17.81 -10.90 23.62
N LEU A 112 -17.55 -11.29 22.36
CA LEU A 112 -18.12 -12.48 21.78
C LEU A 112 -17.51 -13.73 22.42
N ASP A 113 -18.33 -14.72 22.76
CA ASP A 113 -17.85 -16.01 23.26
C ASP A 113 -17.27 -16.84 22.11
N HIS A 114 -16.02 -16.53 21.73
CA HIS A 114 -15.26 -17.28 20.75
C HIS A 114 -14.00 -17.92 21.36
N ARG A 115 -13.68 -17.71 22.64
CA ARG A 115 -12.47 -18.24 23.34
C ARG A 115 -11.15 -18.02 22.59
N VAL A 116 -10.99 -16.84 22.01
CA VAL A 116 -9.81 -16.42 21.24
C VAL A 116 -9.39 -15.05 21.76
N LEU A 117 -8.09 -14.75 21.70
CA LEU A 117 -7.56 -13.43 22.05
C LEU A 117 -7.58 -12.53 20.81
N VAL A 118 -8.25 -11.38 20.91
CA VAL A 118 -8.40 -10.42 19.82
C VAL A 118 -7.24 -9.42 19.85
N ILE A 119 -6.46 -9.37 18.77
CA ILE A 119 -5.26 -8.50 18.68
C ILE A 119 -5.58 -7.06 18.22
N LEU A 120 -6.80 -6.81 17.73
CA LEU A 120 -7.20 -5.52 17.16
C LEU A 120 -7.02 -4.30 18.09
N PRO A 121 -7.28 -4.38 19.42
CA PRO A 121 -7.00 -3.27 20.33
C PRO A 121 -5.52 -2.88 20.32
N THR A 122 -4.64 -3.88 20.38
CA THR A 122 -3.19 -3.69 20.28
C THR A 122 -2.80 -3.13 18.91
N TYR A 123 -3.45 -3.52 17.81
CA TYR A 123 -3.22 -2.90 16.49
C TYR A 123 -3.50 -1.41 16.51
N GLY A 124 -4.59 -0.99 17.16
CA GLY A 124 -4.90 0.41 17.34
C GLY A 124 -3.77 1.13 18.07
N ALA A 125 -3.31 0.58 19.20
CA ALA A 125 -2.18 1.13 19.95
C ALA A 125 -0.88 1.17 19.15
N LEU A 126 -0.57 0.12 18.37
CA LEU A 126 0.59 0.05 17.50
C LEU A 126 0.55 1.11 16.39
N PHE A 127 -0.62 1.47 15.87
CA PHE A 127 -0.72 2.59 14.92
C PHE A 127 -0.44 3.95 15.57
N LEU A 128 -0.71 4.11 16.87
CA LEU A 128 -0.29 5.30 17.62
C LEU A 128 1.24 5.33 17.81
N VAL A 129 1.87 4.17 18.06
CA VAL A 129 3.33 4.06 18.07
C VAL A 129 3.91 4.42 16.70
N ALA A 130 3.34 3.87 15.62
CA ALA A 130 3.75 4.18 14.26
C ALA A 130 3.64 5.68 13.95
N LEU A 131 2.60 6.34 14.45
CA LEU A 131 2.40 7.80 14.32
C LEU A 131 3.54 8.58 14.97
N ALA A 132 3.96 8.19 16.18
CA ALA A 132 5.05 8.84 16.91
C ALA A 132 6.42 8.64 16.23
N VAL A 133 6.66 7.45 15.67
CA VAL A 133 7.96 7.08 15.09
C VAL A 133 8.07 7.28 13.57
N LEU A 134 7.02 7.80 12.93
CA LEU A 134 6.90 7.85 11.46
C LEU A 134 8.07 8.53 10.76
N ARG A 135 8.63 9.57 11.41
CA ARG A 135 9.74 10.39 10.91
C ARG A 135 11.13 9.89 11.31
N LEU A 136 11.23 8.87 12.15
CA LEU A 136 12.53 8.39 12.60
C LEU A 136 13.35 7.85 11.41
N PRO A 137 14.65 8.15 11.33
CA PRO A 137 15.52 7.56 10.30
C PRO A 137 15.66 6.05 10.49
N ASP A 138 16.08 5.34 9.44
CA ASP A 138 16.20 3.88 9.44
C ASP A 138 17.05 3.34 10.58
N ARG A 139 18.15 4.01 10.92
CA ARG A 139 19.01 3.62 12.04
C ARG A 139 18.26 3.69 13.36
N ALA A 140 17.55 4.79 13.62
CA ALA A 140 16.78 4.95 14.85
C ALA A 140 15.62 3.96 14.95
N LEU A 141 14.94 3.64 13.84
CA LEU A 141 13.89 2.60 13.82
C LEU A 141 14.45 1.23 14.20
N LEU A 142 15.58 0.83 13.59
CA LEU A 142 16.20 -0.46 13.88
C LEU A 142 16.78 -0.51 15.30
N THR A 143 17.41 0.57 15.77
CA THR A 143 17.89 0.67 17.16
C THR A 143 16.73 0.53 18.13
N LEU A 144 15.61 1.24 17.90
CA LEU A 144 14.43 1.14 18.74
C LEU A 144 13.83 -0.27 18.70
N ALA A 145 13.72 -0.89 17.52
CA ALA A 145 13.25 -2.27 17.39
C ALA A 145 14.13 -3.25 18.17
N GLY A 146 15.46 -3.12 18.07
CA GLY A 146 16.41 -3.93 18.82
C GLY A 146 16.31 -3.74 20.33
N VAL A 147 16.20 -2.48 20.79
CA VAL A 147 15.98 -2.15 22.21
C VAL A 147 14.69 -2.77 22.72
N LEU A 148 13.59 -2.66 21.97
CA LEU A 148 12.29 -3.22 22.36
C LEU A 148 12.28 -4.76 22.34
N CYS A 149 12.99 -5.40 21.41
CA CYS A 149 13.18 -6.86 21.40
C CYS A 149 13.90 -7.38 22.66
N LEU A 150 14.75 -6.56 23.29
CA LEU A 150 15.53 -6.95 24.46
C LEU A 150 14.86 -6.48 25.77
N LEU A 151 14.56 -5.19 25.88
CA LEU A 151 14.02 -4.59 27.09
C LEU A 151 12.51 -4.83 27.25
N GLY A 152 11.75 -4.93 26.16
CA GLY A 152 10.32 -5.19 26.21
C GLY A 152 9.99 -6.48 26.99
N PRO A 153 10.60 -7.63 26.63
CA PRO A 153 10.43 -8.88 27.38
C PRO A 153 10.86 -8.79 28.84
N ILE A 154 11.91 -8.05 29.16
CA ILE A 154 12.39 -7.84 30.53
C ILE A 154 11.36 -7.05 31.35
N VAL A 155 10.87 -5.93 30.80
CA VAL A 155 9.83 -5.12 31.45
C VAL A 155 8.57 -5.94 31.69
N PHE A 156 8.16 -6.73 30.69
CA PHE A 156 7.00 -7.61 30.82
C PHE A 156 7.21 -8.72 31.88
N LEU A 157 8.40 -9.31 31.93
CA LEU A 157 8.77 -10.31 32.94
C LEU A 157 8.79 -9.71 34.36
N LEU A 158 9.37 -8.53 34.53
CA LEU A 158 9.34 -7.81 35.81
C LEU A 158 7.91 -7.53 36.27
N GLY A 159 7.03 -7.15 35.33
CA GLY A 159 5.60 -7.00 35.59
C GLY A 159 4.96 -8.31 36.10
N MET A 160 5.24 -9.44 35.45
CA MET A 160 4.76 -10.75 35.91
C MET A 160 5.31 -11.14 37.30
N MET A 161 6.54 -10.74 37.63
CA MET A 161 7.17 -11.07 38.91
C MET A 161 6.69 -10.19 40.07
N HIS A 162 6.38 -8.92 39.82
CA HIS A 162 6.10 -7.93 40.86
C HIS A 162 4.64 -7.47 40.92
N ALA A 163 3.87 -7.68 39.85
CA ALA A 163 2.45 -7.30 39.76
C ALA A 163 1.65 -8.36 38.98
N PRO A 164 1.60 -9.62 39.47
CA PRO A 164 1.02 -10.74 38.73
C PRO A 164 -0.45 -10.54 38.36
N ASP A 165 -1.23 -9.88 39.22
CA ASP A 165 -2.65 -9.58 38.96
C ASP A 165 -2.84 -8.59 37.80
N ALA A 166 -1.88 -7.68 37.61
CA ALA A 166 -1.92 -6.72 36.52
C ALA A 166 -1.40 -7.32 35.19
N PHE A 167 -0.52 -8.33 35.26
CA PHE A 167 0.15 -8.98 34.12
C PHE A 167 -0.39 -10.41 33.88
N ASP A 168 -1.69 -10.60 34.04
CA ASP A 168 -2.38 -11.89 34.00
C ASP A 168 -2.67 -12.45 32.59
N ARG A 169 -2.32 -11.70 31.53
CA ARG A 169 -2.53 -12.03 30.11
C ARG A 169 -3.99 -12.37 29.74
N ARG A 170 -4.96 -12.02 30.59
CA ARG A 170 -6.38 -12.26 30.32
C ARG A 170 -6.84 -11.41 29.13
N ALA A 171 -7.89 -11.88 28.46
CA ALA A 171 -8.56 -11.11 27.42
C ALA A 171 -9.01 -9.74 27.98
N ILE A 172 -8.91 -8.71 27.14
CA ILE A 172 -9.32 -7.34 27.48
C ILE A 172 -10.52 -6.99 26.61
N ALA A 173 -11.67 -6.78 27.25
CA ALA A 173 -12.95 -6.56 26.61
C ALA A 173 -13.44 -5.11 26.80
N TRP A 174 -14.53 -4.76 26.13
CA TRP A 174 -15.12 -3.42 26.20
C TRP A 174 -15.72 -3.13 27.59
N SER A 175 -16.23 -4.15 28.26
CA SER A 175 -16.85 -4.12 29.59
C SER A 175 -15.84 -4.01 30.74
N ASP A 176 -14.54 -4.14 30.48
CA ASP A 176 -13.51 -3.98 31.50
C ASP A 176 -13.38 -2.53 31.97
N GLU A 177 -12.86 -2.34 33.19
CA GLU A 177 -12.60 -1.00 33.74
C GLU A 177 -11.60 -0.22 32.85
N PRO A 178 -11.78 1.10 32.65
CA PRO A 178 -10.92 1.89 31.76
C PRO A 178 -9.42 1.81 32.08
N ALA A 179 -9.05 1.72 33.36
CA ALA A 179 -7.67 1.56 33.78
C ALA A 179 -7.09 0.20 33.34
N ARG A 180 -7.89 -0.87 33.46
CA ARG A 180 -7.52 -2.21 33.00
C ARG A 180 -7.42 -2.28 31.48
N ILE A 181 -8.33 -1.62 30.75
CA ILE A 181 -8.24 -1.50 29.28
C ILE A 181 -6.94 -0.80 28.90
N LEU A 182 -6.65 0.35 29.50
CA LEU A 182 -5.45 1.12 29.21
C LEU A 182 -4.18 0.31 29.49
N LEU A 183 -4.07 -0.28 30.69
CA LEU A 183 -2.90 -1.05 31.10
C LEU A 183 -2.75 -2.34 30.28
N GLY A 184 -3.85 -3.05 30.04
CA GLY A 184 -3.88 -4.31 29.31
C GLY A 184 -3.51 -4.13 27.84
N VAL A 185 -4.05 -3.11 27.17
CA VAL A 185 -3.73 -2.82 25.76
C VAL A 185 -2.29 -2.31 25.60
N THR A 186 -1.75 -1.59 26.59
CA THR A 186 -0.43 -0.95 26.48
C THR A 186 0.71 -1.80 27.04
N LEU A 187 0.63 -2.30 28.26
CA LEU A 187 1.79 -2.83 29.00
C LEU A 187 1.66 -4.28 29.44
N SER A 188 0.47 -4.74 29.83
CA SER A 188 0.35 -5.95 30.66
C SER A 188 -0.50 -7.09 30.07
N GLY A 189 -1.31 -6.80 29.06
CA GLY A 189 -2.21 -7.78 28.45
C GLY A 189 -1.50 -8.83 27.60
N PRO A 190 -2.25 -9.60 26.79
CA PRO A 190 -1.70 -10.70 25.99
C PRO A 190 -0.70 -10.24 24.91
N TYR A 191 -0.78 -8.97 24.51
CA TYR A 191 0.03 -8.38 23.45
C TYR A 191 0.62 -7.02 23.88
N PRO A 192 1.60 -6.99 24.80
CA PRO A 192 2.12 -5.76 25.37
C PRO A 192 2.87 -4.92 24.33
N VAL A 193 2.53 -3.63 24.20
CA VAL A 193 3.10 -2.72 23.18
C VAL A 193 4.63 -2.66 23.23
N PRO A 194 5.32 -2.62 24.40
CA PRO A 194 6.78 -2.65 24.44
C PRO A 194 7.42 -3.85 23.72
N VAL A 195 6.75 -5.00 23.68
CA VAL A 195 7.22 -6.19 22.97
C VAL A 195 6.76 -6.16 21.51
N TRP A 196 5.48 -5.84 21.28
CA TRP A 196 4.84 -5.94 19.96
C TRP A 196 5.11 -4.77 19.02
N ALA A 197 5.66 -3.66 19.52
CA ALA A 197 6.15 -2.59 18.67
C ALA A 197 7.41 -3.01 17.87
N ALA A 198 8.22 -3.94 18.37
CA ALA A 198 9.41 -4.39 17.65
C ALA A 198 9.12 -4.96 16.23
N PRO A 199 8.22 -5.95 16.04
CA PRO A 199 7.88 -6.43 14.69
C PRO A 199 7.29 -5.34 13.79
N LEU A 200 6.53 -4.39 14.35
CA LEU A 200 5.99 -3.26 13.60
C LEU A 200 7.10 -2.38 13.03
N LEU A 201 8.09 -2.02 13.87
CA LEU A 201 9.22 -1.19 13.49
C LEU A 201 10.12 -1.89 12.45
N VAL A 202 10.35 -3.19 12.61
CA VAL A 202 11.03 -4.01 11.58
C VAL A 202 10.25 -3.98 10.27
N GLY A 203 8.93 -4.12 10.32
CA GLY A 203 8.04 -4.00 9.16
C GLY A 203 8.12 -2.63 8.49
N MET A 204 8.11 -1.55 9.28
CA MET A 204 8.29 -0.18 8.77
C MET A 204 9.64 -0.03 8.07
N TRP A 205 10.71 -0.55 8.65
CA TRP A 205 12.03 -0.55 8.02
C TRP A 205 12.03 -1.31 6.69
N ILE A 206 11.47 -2.53 6.65
CA ILE A 206 11.32 -3.32 5.42
C ILE A 206 10.53 -2.55 4.36
N GLY A 207 9.42 -1.92 4.74
CA GLY A 207 8.55 -1.18 3.83
C GLY A 207 9.15 0.11 3.27
N ARG A 208 10.29 0.59 3.80
CA ARG A 208 11.06 1.70 3.23
C ARG A 208 12.05 1.25 2.15
N ARG A 209 12.25 -0.06 1.98
CA ARG A 209 13.13 -0.64 0.98
C ARG A 209 12.37 -0.97 -0.29
N ASP A 210 13.11 -1.16 -1.38
CA ASP A 210 12.50 -1.66 -2.61
C ASP A 210 12.14 -3.14 -2.47
N LEU A 211 10.85 -3.41 -2.21
CA LEU A 211 10.28 -4.76 -2.10
C LEU A 211 10.35 -5.56 -3.40
N ARG A 212 10.73 -4.95 -4.53
CA ARG A 212 10.99 -5.62 -5.79
C ARG A 212 12.44 -6.08 -5.96
N ALA A 213 13.36 -5.54 -5.18
CA ALA A 213 14.77 -5.88 -5.29
C ALA A 213 15.00 -7.37 -4.96
N PRO A 214 15.59 -8.17 -5.87
CA PRO A 214 15.87 -9.58 -5.62
C PRO A 214 16.77 -9.80 -4.41
N ARG A 215 17.73 -8.89 -4.17
CA ARG A 215 18.62 -8.92 -2.99
C ARG A 215 17.83 -8.83 -1.69
N LEU A 216 16.83 -7.96 -1.60
CA LEU A 216 15.99 -7.84 -0.40
C LEU A 216 15.14 -9.10 -0.22
N ARG A 217 14.51 -9.59 -1.28
CA ARG A 217 13.70 -10.82 -1.23
C ARG A 217 14.52 -12.02 -0.76
N GLY A 218 15.71 -12.20 -1.34
CA GLY A 218 16.66 -13.23 -0.94
C GLY A 218 17.10 -13.07 0.51
N ALA A 219 17.39 -11.84 0.96
CA ALA A 219 17.75 -11.58 2.36
C ALA A 219 16.58 -11.88 3.32
N LEU A 220 15.35 -11.49 2.99
CA LEU A 220 14.16 -11.81 3.80
C LEU A 220 13.96 -13.32 3.96
N VAL A 221 14.20 -14.09 2.90
CA VAL A 221 14.12 -15.55 2.93
C VAL A 221 15.29 -16.15 3.72
N LEU A 222 16.53 -15.85 3.36
CA LEU A 222 17.71 -16.50 3.96
C LEU A 222 17.95 -16.05 5.40
N VAL A 223 17.98 -14.73 5.64
CA VAL A 223 18.21 -14.18 6.99
C VAL A 223 16.98 -14.39 7.86
N GLY A 224 15.77 -14.15 7.32
CA GLY A 224 14.54 -14.39 8.07
C GLY A 224 14.38 -15.85 8.47
N GLY A 225 14.61 -16.78 7.53
CA GLY A 225 14.59 -18.22 7.80
C GLY A 225 15.67 -18.66 8.79
N GLY A 226 16.90 -18.14 8.64
CA GLY A 226 17.99 -18.37 9.59
C GLY A 226 17.65 -17.91 11.00
N VAL A 227 17.15 -16.68 11.17
CA VAL A 227 16.72 -16.15 12.48
C VAL A 227 15.55 -16.96 13.05
N ALA A 228 14.61 -17.40 12.20
CA ALA A 228 13.45 -18.20 12.62
C ALA A 228 13.84 -19.53 13.29
N VAL A 229 14.98 -20.11 12.89
CA VAL A 229 15.51 -21.37 13.43
C VAL A 229 16.53 -21.12 14.54
N LEU A 230 17.48 -20.22 14.32
CA LEU A 230 18.59 -19.98 15.24
C LEU A 230 18.13 -19.34 16.56
N ALA A 231 17.19 -18.40 16.54
CA ALA A 231 16.75 -17.74 17.76
C ALA A 231 16.12 -18.70 18.79
N PRO A 232 15.12 -19.55 18.43
CA PRO A 232 14.58 -20.52 19.38
C PRO A 232 15.61 -21.60 19.75
N PHE A 233 16.47 -22.01 18.81
CA PHE A 233 17.53 -22.99 19.08
C PHE A 233 18.53 -22.48 20.13
N VAL A 234 19.01 -21.24 19.99
CA VAL A 234 19.87 -20.59 20.98
C VAL A 234 19.15 -20.47 22.32
N GLY A 235 17.86 -20.12 22.34
CA GLY A 235 17.05 -20.12 23.55
C GLY A 235 17.06 -21.48 24.27
N SER A 236 16.85 -22.57 23.52
CA SER A 236 16.90 -23.94 24.05
C SER A 236 18.29 -24.34 24.56
N LEU A 237 19.37 -23.96 23.87
CA LEU A 237 20.73 -24.22 24.35
C LEU A 237 21.03 -23.48 25.65
N VAL A 238 20.61 -22.22 25.76
CA VAL A 238 20.79 -21.43 26.98
C VAL A 238 19.94 -22.00 28.13
N ALA A 239 18.71 -22.44 27.85
CA ALA A 239 17.86 -23.12 28.84
C ALA A 239 18.51 -24.42 29.34
N ALA A 240 19.06 -25.24 28.43
CA ALA A 240 19.78 -26.45 28.80
C ALA A 240 21.03 -26.17 29.67
N ALA A 241 21.73 -25.06 29.42
CA ALA A 241 22.92 -24.67 30.18
C ALA A 241 22.62 -24.05 31.56
N LEU A 242 21.58 -23.20 31.66
CA LEU A 242 21.25 -22.44 32.87
C LEU A 242 20.15 -23.10 33.73
N GLY A 243 19.56 -24.20 33.24
CA GLY A 243 18.42 -24.89 33.81
C GLY A 243 17.09 -24.43 33.20
N GLU A 244 16.20 -25.39 32.97
CA GLU A 244 14.86 -25.11 32.44
C GLU A 244 14.06 -24.21 33.39
N PRO A 245 13.25 -23.28 32.86
CA PRO A 245 12.40 -22.42 33.66
C PRO A 245 11.33 -23.26 34.40
N GLY A 246 11.12 -22.94 35.68
CA GLY A 246 10.07 -23.57 36.48
C GLY A 246 8.66 -23.07 36.14
N ALA A 247 7.67 -23.48 36.92
CA ALA A 247 6.25 -23.14 36.69
C ALA A 247 5.91 -21.63 36.85
N GLY A 248 6.76 -20.86 37.53
CA GLY A 248 6.56 -19.43 37.77
C GLY A 248 7.50 -18.50 36.99
N PRO A 249 7.17 -17.21 36.88
CA PRO A 249 8.03 -16.22 36.23
C PRO A 249 9.36 -16.09 36.99
N SER A 250 10.47 -16.21 36.27
CA SER A 250 11.82 -16.09 36.81
C SER A 250 12.77 -15.57 35.73
N TRP A 251 14.01 -15.23 36.09
CA TRP A 251 15.00 -14.82 35.09
C TRP A 251 15.28 -15.89 34.02
N ARG A 252 15.12 -17.18 34.36
CA ARG A 252 15.20 -18.29 33.39
C ARG A 252 14.09 -18.26 32.35
N THR A 253 12.95 -17.63 32.64
CA THR A 253 11.83 -17.48 31.69
C THR A 253 12.27 -16.76 30.40
N LEU A 254 13.30 -15.91 30.44
CA LEU A 254 13.84 -15.23 29.26
C LEU A 254 14.35 -16.18 28.16
N THR A 255 14.63 -17.45 28.48
CA THR A 255 15.10 -18.44 27.49
C THR A 255 13.95 -19.10 26.71
N LEU A 256 12.70 -18.89 27.12
CA LEU A 256 11.55 -19.57 26.51
C LEU A 256 11.36 -19.17 25.04
N ALA A 257 11.22 -20.19 24.20
CA ALA A 257 10.85 -20.07 22.80
C ALA A 257 9.37 -20.42 22.54
N THR A 258 8.57 -20.61 23.60
CA THR A 258 7.18 -21.03 23.48
C THR A 258 6.30 -19.94 22.84
N PRO A 259 5.28 -20.33 22.05
CA PRO A 259 4.34 -19.40 21.45
C PRO A 259 3.75 -18.40 22.45
N HIS A 260 3.73 -17.11 22.10
CA HIS A 260 3.21 -16.03 22.95
C HIS A 260 3.89 -15.89 24.33
N SER A 261 5.08 -16.47 24.52
CA SER A 261 5.86 -16.28 25.75
C SER A 261 6.23 -14.82 26.00
N GLN A 262 6.25 -13.99 24.95
CA GLN A 262 6.78 -12.61 24.92
C GLN A 262 8.31 -12.55 25.10
N MET A 263 9.00 -13.68 25.09
CA MET A 263 10.42 -13.77 25.41
C MET A 263 11.30 -13.59 24.16
N PRO A 264 12.56 -13.14 24.29
CA PRO A 264 13.40 -12.81 23.15
C PRO A 264 13.57 -13.94 22.11
N PRO A 265 13.84 -15.22 22.50
CA PRO A 265 14.01 -16.31 21.53
C PRO A 265 12.77 -16.52 20.65
N TRP A 266 11.58 -16.50 21.27
CA TRP A 266 10.32 -16.61 20.55
C TRP A 266 10.06 -15.38 19.67
N LEU A 267 10.24 -14.18 20.21
CA LEU A 267 9.97 -12.93 19.50
C LEU A 267 10.85 -12.79 18.25
N LEU A 268 12.17 -12.99 18.40
CA LEU A 268 13.12 -12.94 17.30
C LEU A 268 12.83 -14.03 16.27
N GLY A 269 12.60 -15.27 16.72
CA GLY A 269 12.24 -16.37 15.83
C GLY A 269 10.95 -16.11 15.06
N SER A 270 9.97 -15.46 15.68
CA SER A 270 8.70 -15.11 15.05
C SER A 270 8.84 -13.93 14.07
N ILE A 271 9.66 -12.92 14.39
CA ILE A 271 10.01 -11.84 13.45
C ILE A 271 10.74 -12.42 12.22
N GLY A 272 11.69 -13.33 12.45
CA GLY A 272 12.40 -14.04 11.38
C GLY A 272 11.45 -14.84 10.50
N SER A 273 10.53 -15.59 11.11
CA SER A 273 9.49 -16.34 10.37
C SER A 273 8.57 -15.43 9.57
N ALA A 274 8.15 -14.29 10.12
CA ALA A 274 7.34 -13.31 9.41
C ALA A 274 8.10 -12.70 8.23
N ALA A 275 9.39 -12.36 8.39
CA ALA A 275 10.24 -11.87 7.32
C ALA A 275 10.42 -12.93 6.21
N PHE A 276 10.62 -14.20 6.59
CA PHE A 276 10.70 -15.33 5.66
C PHE A 276 9.42 -15.48 4.83
N VAL A 277 8.25 -15.51 5.48
CA VAL A 277 6.96 -15.64 4.79
C VAL A 277 6.70 -14.44 3.89
N LEU A 278 7.04 -13.22 4.31
CA LEU A 278 6.94 -12.04 3.45
C LEU A 278 7.87 -12.16 2.23
N GLY A 279 9.13 -12.57 2.41
CA GLY A 279 10.10 -12.76 1.33
C GLY A 279 9.64 -13.80 0.29
N LEU A 280 9.12 -14.94 0.76
CA LEU A 280 8.51 -15.94 -0.12
C LEU A 280 7.28 -15.37 -0.83
N SER A 281 6.39 -14.69 -0.12
CA SER A 281 5.17 -14.12 -0.69
C SER A 281 5.48 -13.09 -1.78
N LEU A 282 6.48 -12.24 -1.58
CA LEU A 282 6.97 -11.27 -2.57
C LEU A 282 7.51 -11.95 -3.83
N THR A 283 8.12 -13.12 -3.68
CA THR A 283 8.70 -13.88 -4.81
C THR A 283 7.63 -14.66 -5.56
N ILE A 284 6.77 -15.39 -4.83
CA ILE A 284 5.74 -16.27 -5.39
C ILE A 284 4.63 -15.47 -6.07
N ALA A 285 4.17 -14.37 -5.46
CA ALA A 285 3.08 -13.56 -6.03
C ALA A 285 3.45 -12.94 -7.39
N ASP A 286 4.72 -12.60 -7.59
CA ASP A 286 5.19 -12.07 -8.88
C ASP A 286 5.39 -13.19 -9.90
N ALA A 287 5.94 -14.34 -9.49
CA ALA A 287 6.20 -15.47 -10.36
C ALA A 287 4.89 -16.16 -10.84
N PHE A 288 3.88 -16.22 -9.97
CA PHE A 288 2.63 -16.96 -10.18
C PHE A 288 1.40 -16.08 -9.96
N ALA A 289 1.38 -14.89 -10.57
CA ALA A 289 0.36 -13.88 -10.32
C ALA A 289 -1.08 -14.36 -10.57
N ARG A 290 -1.32 -15.16 -11.62
CA ARG A 290 -2.66 -15.71 -11.91
C ARG A 290 -3.13 -16.71 -10.86
N VAL A 291 -2.24 -17.62 -10.45
CA VAL A 291 -2.54 -18.70 -9.48
C VAL A 291 -2.74 -18.15 -8.08
N THR A 292 -1.91 -17.19 -7.68
CA THR A 292 -1.98 -16.59 -6.34
C THR A 292 -3.08 -15.55 -6.18
N TRP A 293 -3.70 -15.09 -7.27
CA TRP A 293 -4.66 -13.98 -7.24
C TRP A 293 -5.83 -14.18 -6.26
N PRO A 294 -6.46 -15.37 -6.13
CA PRO A 294 -7.54 -15.57 -5.15
C PRO A 294 -7.08 -15.36 -3.70
N LEU A 295 -5.87 -15.82 -3.36
CA LEU A 295 -5.29 -15.58 -2.03
C LEU A 295 -4.86 -14.12 -1.87
N VAL A 296 -4.31 -13.50 -2.91
CA VAL A 296 -4.04 -12.06 -2.91
C VAL A 296 -5.34 -11.30 -2.61
N ALA A 297 -6.44 -11.61 -3.30
CA ALA A 297 -7.77 -11.04 -3.11
C ALA A 297 -8.26 -11.20 -1.66
N LEU A 298 -8.12 -12.39 -1.08
CA LEU A 298 -8.39 -12.64 0.35
C LEU A 298 -7.58 -11.71 1.25
N GLY A 299 -6.28 -11.58 0.99
CA GLY A 299 -5.39 -10.68 1.74
C GLY A 299 -5.74 -9.19 1.60
N GLN A 300 -6.44 -8.80 0.52
CA GLN A 300 -6.99 -7.44 0.37
C GLN A 300 -8.24 -7.20 1.23
N LEU A 301 -8.86 -8.28 1.72
CA LEU A 301 -10.05 -8.33 2.57
C LEU A 301 -9.71 -8.89 3.97
N ALA A 302 -8.45 -8.79 4.40
CA ALA A 302 -7.98 -9.45 5.62
C ALA A 302 -8.74 -9.02 6.89
N LEU A 303 -9.14 -7.76 7.06
CA LEU A 303 -9.93 -7.31 8.21
C LEU A 303 -11.36 -7.85 8.12
N THR A 304 -11.97 -7.83 6.94
CA THR A 304 -13.31 -8.39 6.74
C THR A 304 -13.34 -9.89 7.05
N VAL A 305 -12.37 -10.66 6.53
CA VAL A 305 -12.25 -12.10 6.80
C VAL A 305 -11.90 -12.36 8.27
N TYR A 306 -11.04 -11.53 8.87
CA TYR A 306 -10.74 -11.59 10.29
C TYR A 306 -11.98 -11.37 11.16
N VAL A 307 -12.79 -10.34 10.93
CA VAL A 307 -13.99 -10.15 11.74
C VAL A 307 -15.00 -11.27 11.48
N GLY A 308 -15.17 -11.68 10.22
CA GLY A 308 -16.06 -12.77 9.84
C GLY A 308 -15.74 -14.09 10.54
N HIS A 309 -14.47 -14.49 10.65
CA HIS A 309 -14.13 -15.76 11.31
C HIS A 309 -14.41 -15.74 12.82
N LEU A 310 -14.28 -14.59 13.50
CA LEU A 310 -14.65 -14.47 14.93
C LEU A 310 -16.15 -14.62 15.13
N VAL A 311 -16.95 -14.03 14.24
CA VAL A 311 -18.41 -14.20 14.24
C VAL A 311 -18.79 -15.65 13.99
N VAL A 312 -18.11 -16.34 13.06
CA VAL A 312 -18.33 -17.78 12.81
C VAL A 312 -17.95 -18.61 14.04
N LEU A 313 -16.84 -18.30 14.72
CA LEU A 313 -16.47 -18.99 15.95
C LEU A 313 -17.49 -18.78 17.07
N HIS A 314 -18.09 -17.59 17.17
CA HIS A 314 -19.13 -17.32 18.15
C HIS A 314 -20.45 -18.03 17.82
N ALA A 315 -20.88 -17.98 16.57
CA ALA A 315 -22.20 -18.49 16.16
C ALA A 315 -22.21 -19.99 15.83
N ALA A 316 -21.07 -20.57 15.45
CA ALA A 316 -20.96 -21.92 14.91
C ALA A 316 -19.62 -22.58 15.28
N SER A 317 -19.18 -22.47 16.54
CA SER A 317 -17.90 -23.05 17.00
C SER A 317 -17.76 -24.53 16.67
N ASP A 318 -18.84 -25.30 16.80
CA ASP A 318 -18.85 -26.75 16.64
C ASP A 318 -18.62 -27.19 15.19
N LEU A 319 -18.89 -26.30 14.23
CA LEU A 319 -18.66 -26.57 12.81
C LEU A 319 -17.18 -26.42 12.44
N VAL A 320 -16.46 -25.52 13.10
CA VAL A 320 -15.10 -25.14 12.70
C VAL A 320 -14.02 -25.66 13.63
N ARG A 321 -14.30 -25.82 14.92
CA ARG A 321 -13.33 -26.35 15.89
C ARG A 321 -13.20 -27.86 15.79
N SER A 322 -11.97 -28.31 15.87
CA SER A 322 -11.60 -29.69 15.59
C SER A 322 -10.73 -30.23 16.71
N ARG A 323 -10.97 -31.49 17.11
CA ARG A 323 -10.13 -32.19 18.09
C ARG A 323 -8.93 -32.90 17.45
N ASP A 324 -8.99 -33.12 16.15
CA ASP A 324 -7.97 -33.79 15.35
C ASP A 324 -7.31 -32.82 14.34
N VAL A 325 -6.02 -33.05 14.06
CA VAL A 325 -5.22 -32.21 13.16
C VAL A 325 -5.71 -32.27 11.71
N ALA A 326 -6.10 -33.44 11.21
CA ALA A 326 -6.53 -33.60 9.83
C ALA A 326 -7.87 -32.90 9.59
N GLU A 327 -8.79 -33.03 10.55
CA GLU A 327 -10.05 -32.29 10.54
C GLU A 327 -9.83 -30.77 10.63
N ALA A 328 -8.95 -30.32 11.52
CA ALA A 328 -8.61 -28.91 11.63
C ALA A 328 -8.02 -28.35 10.34
N ALA A 329 -7.08 -29.08 9.73
CA ALA A 329 -6.46 -28.70 8.46
C ALA A 329 -7.49 -28.62 7.33
N ARG A 330 -8.43 -29.57 7.27
CA ARG A 330 -9.55 -29.56 6.33
C ARG A 330 -10.44 -28.33 6.53
N ASN A 331 -10.83 -28.03 7.77
CA ASN A 331 -11.68 -26.89 8.11
C ASN A 331 -11.00 -25.56 7.75
N VAL A 332 -9.71 -25.41 8.03
CA VAL A 332 -8.91 -24.25 7.62
C VAL A 332 -8.87 -24.12 6.10
N LEU A 333 -8.59 -25.21 5.37
CA LEU A 333 -8.51 -25.20 3.92
C LEU A 333 -9.85 -24.80 3.28
N VAL A 334 -10.95 -25.37 3.76
CA VAL A 334 -12.31 -25.03 3.30
C VAL A 334 -12.61 -23.56 3.57
N PHE A 335 -12.35 -23.07 4.78
CA PHE A 335 -12.62 -21.68 5.14
C PHE A 335 -11.79 -20.70 4.30
N VAL A 336 -10.50 -20.99 4.09
CA VAL A 336 -9.61 -20.19 3.24
C VAL A 336 -10.08 -20.22 1.79
N ALA A 337 -10.46 -21.38 1.25
CA ALA A 337 -10.96 -21.50 -0.12
C ALA A 337 -12.25 -20.70 -0.33
N VAL A 338 -13.23 -20.86 0.56
CA VAL A 338 -14.49 -20.12 0.53
C VAL A 338 -14.23 -18.61 0.64
N SER A 339 -13.38 -18.19 1.57
CA SER A 339 -13.01 -16.78 1.75
C SER A 339 -12.28 -16.23 0.52
N ALA A 340 -11.42 -17.01 -0.13
CA ALA A 340 -10.70 -16.60 -1.32
C ALA A 340 -11.62 -16.46 -2.54
N ILE A 341 -12.60 -17.35 -2.69
CA ILE A 341 -13.64 -17.26 -3.72
C ILE A 341 -14.53 -16.04 -3.44
N ALA A 342 -15.02 -15.86 -2.22
CA ALA A 342 -15.84 -14.72 -1.84
C ALA A 342 -15.09 -13.40 -2.06
N ALA A 343 -13.82 -13.32 -1.66
CA ALA A 343 -12.98 -12.16 -1.90
C ALA A 343 -12.76 -11.92 -3.39
N THR A 344 -12.49 -12.97 -4.17
CA THR A 344 -12.38 -12.91 -5.64
C THR A 344 -13.61 -12.28 -6.28
N VAL A 345 -14.80 -12.80 -5.96
CA VAL A 345 -16.08 -12.30 -6.49
C VAL A 345 -16.30 -10.85 -6.06
N TRP A 346 -16.05 -10.54 -4.78
CA TRP A 346 -16.15 -9.17 -4.27
C TRP A 346 -15.21 -8.22 -5.01
N ARG A 347 -13.96 -8.64 -5.26
CA ARG A 347 -12.94 -7.85 -5.97
C ARG A 347 -13.25 -7.62 -7.44
N ALA A 348 -14.10 -8.45 -8.06
CA ALA A 348 -14.58 -8.22 -9.41
C ALA A 348 -15.53 -7.01 -9.48
N ARG A 349 -16.30 -6.75 -8.41
CA ARG A 349 -17.31 -5.68 -8.38
C ARG A 349 -16.91 -4.44 -7.60
N PHE A 350 -16.08 -4.59 -6.57
CA PHE A 350 -15.74 -3.56 -5.60
C PHE A 350 -14.23 -3.37 -5.44
N ARG A 351 -13.82 -2.10 -5.27
CA ARG A 351 -12.41 -1.73 -5.17
C ARG A 351 -11.78 -1.98 -3.81
N ARG A 352 -12.57 -2.25 -2.76
CA ARG A 352 -12.13 -2.47 -1.36
C ARG A 352 -13.10 -3.41 -0.68
N GLY A 353 -12.64 -4.16 0.33
CA GLY A 353 -13.54 -4.93 1.18
C GLY A 353 -14.47 -4.05 2.01
N PRO A 354 -15.55 -4.60 2.58
CA PRO A 354 -16.49 -3.87 3.41
C PRO A 354 -15.81 -3.11 4.57
N LEU A 355 -15.09 -3.83 5.44
CA LEU A 355 -14.44 -3.21 6.60
C LEU A 355 -13.16 -2.46 6.21
N GLU A 356 -12.44 -2.91 5.18
CA GLU A 356 -11.31 -2.15 4.63
C GLU A 356 -11.75 -0.82 4.02
N GLY A 357 -12.95 -0.79 3.43
CA GLY A 357 -13.59 0.41 2.93
C GLY A 357 -13.92 1.38 4.06
N ALA A 358 -14.45 0.88 5.18
CA ALA A 358 -14.76 1.66 6.37
C ALA A 358 -13.55 2.44 6.90
N LEU A 359 -12.36 1.81 6.91
CA LEU A 359 -11.10 2.45 7.32
C LEU A 359 -10.65 3.62 6.43
N ASP A 360 -11.20 3.75 5.22
CA ASP A 360 -10.85 4.80 4.26
C ASP A 360 -12.01 5.79 3.99
N VAL A 361 -13.16 5.67 4.68
CA VAL A 361 -14.37 6.48 4.44
C VAL A 361 -14.10 7.99 4.47
N PRO A 362 -13.41 8.56 5.48
CA PRO A 362 -13.13 10.00 5.50
C PRO A 362 -12.37 10.48 4.26
N TRP A 363 -11.52 9.62 3.69
CA TRP A 363 -10.72 9.93 2.50
C TRP A 363 -11.49 9.76 1.19
N LEU A 364 -12.49 8.87 1.18
CA LEU A 364 -13.43 8.77 0.08
C LEU A 364 -14.34 10.00 0.03
N VAL A 365 -14.87 10.41 1.19
CA VAL A 365 -15.73 11.58 1.33
C VAL A 365 -14.95 12.84 1.00
N THR A 366 -13.76 13.06 1.58
CA THR A 366 -12.95 14.26 1.25
C THR A 366 -12.53 14.30 -0.22
N ARG A 367 -12.27 13.15 -0.87
CA ARG A 367 -12.03 13.12 -2.33
C ARG A 367 -13.29 13.46 -3.12
N ALA A 368 -14.45 12.92 -2.73
CA ALA A 368 -15.72 13.22 -3.38
C ALA A 368 -16.15 14.68 -3.17
N VAL A 369 -15.96 15.22 -1.97
CA VAL A 369 -16.21 16.62 -1.60
C VAL A 369 -15.21 17.53 -2.30
N ARG A 370 -13.91 17.21 -2.37
CA ARG A 370 -12.96 17.97 -3.20
C ARG A 370 -13.33 17.94 -4.68
N ARG A 371 -13.81 16.80 -5.20
CA ARG A 371 -14.33 16.72 -6.58
C ARG A 371 -15.57 17.61 -6.77
N ARG A 372 -16.50 17.60 -5.81
CA ARG A 372 -17.71 18.45 -5.84
C ARG A 372 -17.41 19.93 -5.64
N LEU A 373 -16.50 20.29 -4.72
CA LEU A 373 -16.09 21.67 -4.46
C LEU A 373 -15.25 22.21 -5.62
N ARG A 374 -14.39 21.40 -6.26
CA ARG A 374 -13.78 21.76 -7.55
C ARG A 374 -14.86 21.97 -8.62
N GLY A 375 -15.87 21.10 -8.67
CA GLY A 375 -17.05 21.29 -9.54
C GLY A 375 -17.94 22.49 -9.18
N ALA A 376 -17.93 22.98 -7.94
CA ALA A 376 -18.73 24.11 -7.48
C ALA A 376 -17.97 25.46 -7.57
N VAL A 377 -16.65 25.44 -7.41
CA VAL A 377 -15.77 26.60 -7.68
C VAL A 377 -15.61 26.82 -9.19
N ALA A 378 -15.88 25.81 -10.02
CA ALA A 378 -16.01 25.92 -11.48
C ALA A 378 -17.37 26.49 -11.95
N ALA A 379 -18.28 26.88 -11.03
CA ALA A 379 -19.47 27.64 -11.41
C ALA A 379 -19.03 29.09 -11.75
N PRO A 380 -19.29 29.59 -12.96
CA PRO A 380 -18.87 30.93 -13.35
C PRO A 380 -19.59 31.96 -12.47
N ALA A 381 -18.85 32.95 -11.97
CA ALA A 381 -19.44 34.15 -11.42
C ALA A 381 -20.23 34.84 -12.53
N GLU A 382 -21.54 34.98 -12.33
CA GLU A 382 -22.39 35.79 -13.19
C GLU A 382 -21.90 37.24 -13.13
N GLY A 383 -21.43 37.75 -14.27
CA GLY A 383 -21.04 39.15 -14.38
C GLY A 383 -20.20 39.44 -15.63
N GLU A 384 -20.88 40.04 -16.60
CA GLU A 384 -20.36 40.85 -17.72
C GLU A 384 -20.33 40.19 -19.11
N SER A 385 -21.30 40.67 -19.89
CA SER A 385 -21.58 40.41 -21.29
C SER A 385 -20.52 41.02 -22.21
N HIS A 386 -19.87 40.18 -23.00
CA HIS A 386 -19.32 40.57 -24.29
C HIS A 386 -19.94 39.72 -25.39
N GLU A 387 -20.56 40.41 -26.35
CA GLU A 387 -21.27 39.86 -27.50
C GLU A 387 -20.33 39.10 -28.45
N GLY A 388 -20.78 37.93 -28.91
CA GLY A 388 -20.27 37.24 -30.09
C GLY A 388 -19.18 36.19 -29.85
N GLY A 389 -19.58 34.95 -29.51
CA GLY A 389 -18.66 33.80 -29.53
C GLY A 389 -19.36 32.50 -29.15
N GLN A 390 -19.32 31.51 -30.05
CA GLN A 390 -19.94 30.19 -29.91
C GLN A 390 -19.56 29.52 -28.57
N THR A 391 -20.54 28.94 -27.89
CA THR A 391 -20.41 28.35 -26.55
C THR A 391 -19.47 27.13 -26.54
N MET A 392 -18.45 27.16 -25.67
CA MET A 392 -17.39 26.15 -25.44
C MET A 392 -17.86 24.74 -25.00
N ASN A 393 -19.16 24.41 -25.02
CA ASN A 393 -19.72 23.23 -24.35
C ASN A 393 -20.13 22.05 -25.26
N ASP A 394 -20.00 22.14 -26.58
CA ASP A 394 -20.31 20.99 -27.44
C ASP A 394 -19.08 20.10 -27.68
N VAL A 395 -19.21 18.83 -27.27
CA VAL A 395 -18.26 17.77 -27.58
C VAL A 395 -18.29 17.50 -29.08
N LEU A 396 -17.14 17.68 -29.73
CA LEU A 396 -16.98 17.52 -31.18
C LEU A 396 -16.81 16.04 -31.54
N HIS A 397 -17.79 15.51 -32.28
CA HIS A 397 -17.79 14.15 -32.79
C HIS A 397 -17.66 14.16 -34.31
N LEU A 398 -16.49 13.73 -34.83
CA LEU A 398 -16.24 13.51 -36.25
C LEU A 398 -15.80 12.08 -36.50
N SER A 399 -16.03 11.60 -37.72
CA SER A 399 -15.56 10.29 -38.20
C SER A 399 -14.04 10.25 -38.38
N ASP A 400 -13.47 9.05 -38.41
CA ASP A 400 -12.03 8.86 -38.65
C ASP A 400 -11.59 9.37 -40.03
N GLU A 401 -12.46 9.29 -41.05
CA GLU A 401 -12.16 9.81 -42.38
C GLU A 401 -12.05 11.34 -42.37
N GLU A 402 -12.97 12.02 -41.68
CA GLU A 402 -12.92 13.47 -41.51
C GLU A 402 -11.67 13.89 -40.74
N TRP A 403 -11.29 13.16 -39.69
CA TRP A 403 -10.04 13.43 -38.98
C TRP A 403 -8.81 13.22 -39.84
N ARG A 404 -8.77 12.18 -40.68
CA ARG A 404 -7.65 11.94 -41.63
C ARG A 404 -7.55 13.03 -42.71
N ARG A 405 -8.67 13.65 -43.09
CA ARG A 405 -8.68 14.79 -44.02
C ARG A 405 -8.20 16.09 -43.36
N ARG A 406 -8.49 16.29 -42.07
CA ARG A 406 -8.16 17.53 -41.33
C ARG A 406 -6.76 17.52 -40.71
N LEU A 407 -6.26 16.37 -40.28
CA LEU A 407 -4.97 16.23 -39.58
C LEU A 407 -3.88 15.75 -40.52
N THR A 408 -2.65 16.24 -40.32
CA THR A 408 -1.48 15.62 -40.96
C THR A 408 -1.29 14.17 -40.46
N PRO A 409 -0.55 13.31 -41.19
CA PRO A 409 -0.34 11.92 -40.76
C PRO A 409 0.24 11.79 -39.34
N GLU A 410 1.17 12.68 -38.98
CA GLU A 410 1.80 12.68 -37.66
C GLU A 410 0.85 13.17 -36.55
N GLU A 411 0.06 14.21 -36.84
CA GLU A 411 -1.00 14.66 -35.95
C GLU A 411 -2.06 13.59 -35.73
N TYR A 412 -2.49 12.92 -36.78
CA TYR A 412 -3.46 11.83 -36.67
C TYR A 412 -2.90 10.68 -35.81
N ARG A 413 -1.63 10.30 -36.02
CA ARG A 413 -0.95 9.28 -35.21
C ARG A 413 -0.91 9.65 -33.73
N VAL A 414 -0.59 10.90 -33.39
CA VAL A 414 -0.53 11.35 -31.99
C VAL A 414 -1.92 11.55 -31.41
N LEU A 415 -2.74 12.42 -32.01
CA LEU A 415 -4.04 12.86 -31.49
C LEU A 415 -5.11 11.76 -31.48
N ARG A 416 -5.10 10.84 -32.46
CA ARG A 416 -6.16 9.83 -32.62
C ARG A 416 -5.71 8.40 -32.32
N GLN A 417 -4.43 8.09 -32.51
CA GLN A 417 -3.88 6.74 -32.25
C GLN A 417 -3.06 6.67 -30.96
N HIS A 418 -3.14 7.70 -30.10
CA HIS A 418 -2.42 7.76 -28.82
C HIS A 418 -0.90 7.61 -28.96
N GLY A 419 -0.36 8.06 -30.10
CA GLY A 419 1.07 8.09 -30.36
C GLY A 419 1.82 9.12 -29.51
N THR A 420 3.14 8.99 -29.44
CA THR A 420 4.02 9.98 -28.81
C THR A 420 5.02 10.48 -29.85
N GLU A 421 5.24 11.80 -29.91
CA GLU A 421 6.29 12.43 -30.72
C GLU A 421 7.66 12.09 -30.13
N ARG A 422 8.72 12.13 -30.95
CA ARG A 422 10.06 11.82 -30.47
C ARG A 422 10.59 12.94 -29.58
N ALA A 423 11.26 12.56 -28.49
CA ALA A 423 11.84 13.51 -27.54
C ALA A 423 12.81 14.46 -28.24
N GLY A 424 12.71 15.76 -27.95
CA GLY A 424 13.64 16.77 -28.47
C GLY A 424 13.32 17.29 -29.88
N GLU A 425 12.36 16.70 -30.60
CA GLU A 425 11.98 17.09 -31.96
C GLU A 425 10.75 18.02 -31.99
N GLY A 426 10.14 18.28 -30.84
CA GLY A 426 8.91 19.07 -30.70
C GLY A 426 9.10 20.58 -30.98
N CYS A 427 8.22 21.16 -31.78
CA CYS A 427 8.29 22.56 -32.20
C CYS A 427 8.13 23.60 -31.07
N PHE A 428 7.57 23.20 -29.91
CA PHE A 428 7.32 24.11 -28.78
C PHE A 428 8.32 23.99 -27.64
N LEU A 429 9.39 23.21 -27.79
CA LEU A 429 10.37 23.02 -26.72
C LEU A 429 11.02 24.33 -26.28
N GLY A 430 11.43 25.18 -27.22
CA GLY A 430 12.10 26.46 -26.92
C GLY A 430 11.18 27.69 -26.86
N THR A 431 9.89 27.56 -27.19
CA THR A 431 8.98 28.71 -27.30
C THR A 431 8.66 29.29 -25.92
N LYS A 432 8.72 30.62 -25.82
CA LYS A 432 8.36 31.41 -24.63
C LYS A 432 7.45 32.59 -24.97
N ASP A 433 6.91 32.60 -26.18
CA ASP A 433 6.03 33.67 -26.65
C ASP A 433 4.75 33.69 -25.81
N PRO A 434 4.25 34.88 -25.43
CA PRO A 434 3.01 35.00 -24.67
C PRO A 434 1.80 34.60 -25.53
N GLY A 435 0.84 33.94 -24.91
CA GLY A 435 -0.35 33.45 -25.61
C GLY A 435 -0.95 32.20 -24.97
N THR A 436 -1.72 31.48 -25.78
CA THR A 436 -2.45 30.27 -25.38
C THR A 436 -2.10 29.10 -26.28
N TYR A 437 -1.81 27.95 -25.67
CA TYR A 437 -1.71 26.69 -26.37
C TYR A 437 -3.11 26.08 -26.54
N VAL A 438 -3.48 25.80 -27.78
CA VAL A 438 -4.78 25.25 -28.17
C VAL A 438 -4.63 23.85 -28.77
N CYS A 439 -5.67 23.04 -28.72
CA CYS A 439 -5.69 21.70 -29.31
C CYS A 439 -5.55 21.78 -30.83
N ALA A 440 -4.53 21.12 -31.39
CA ALA A 440 -4.28 21.12 -32.83
C ALA A 440 -5.45 20.56 -33.65
N ALA A 441 -6.28 19.68 -33.06
CA ALA A 441 -7.43 19.09 -33.75
C ALA A 441 -8.67 19.99 -33.81
N CYS A 442 -8.97 20.71 -32.72
CA CYS A 442 -10.29 21.33 -32.57
C CYS A 442 -10.27 22.80 -32.12
N GLY A 443 -9.09 23.36 -31.88
CA GLY A 443 -8.91 24.75 -31.43
C GLY A 443 -9.20 24.98 -29.94
N ASN A 444 -9.62 23.96 -29.18
CA ASN A 444 -9.94 24.13 -27.75
C ASN A 444 -8.74 24.67 -26.97
N ALA A 445 -8.95 25.67 -26.11
CA ALA A 445 -7.89 26.26 -25.31
C ALA A 445 -7.41 25.29 -24.21
N LEU A 446 -6.11 25.02 -24.14
CA LEU A 446 -5.53 23.97 -23.29
C LEU A 446 -4.67 24.51 -22.15
N PHE A 447 -3.68 25.34 -22.45
CA PHE A 447 -2.68 25.82 -21.49
C PHE A 447 -2.32 27.29 -21.76
N ALA A 448 -2.11 28.08 -20.71
CA ALA A 448 -1.52 29.41 -20.83
C ALA A 448 0.00 29.30 -21.02
N ALA A 449 0.59 30.19 -21.83
CA ALA A 449 2.05 30.21 -22.03
C ALA A 449 2.82 30.48 -20.73
N GLY A 450 2.26 31.26 -19.81
CA GLY A 450 2.85 31.54 -18.49
C GLY A 450 3.00 30.32 -17.57
N GLU A 451 2.27 29.23 -17.84
CA GLU A 451 2.36 27.98 -17.09
C GLU A 451 3.41 27.01 -17.67
N LYS A 452 4.02 27.36 -18.82
CA LYS A 452 5.06 26.55 -19.44
C LYS A 452 6.36 26.65 -18.64
N PHE A 453 7.03 25.52 -18.42
CA PHE A 453 8.34 25.47 -17.79
C PHE A 453 9.27 24.44 -18.43
N GLU A 454 10.58 24.63 -18.24
CA GLU A 454 11.61 23.73 -18.75
C GLU A 454 11.82 22.54 -17.81
N SER A 455 11.28 21.38 -18.20
CA SER A 455 11.37 20.14 -17.42
C SER A 455 12.61 19.30 -17.72
N GLY A 456 13.30 19.57 -18.84
CA GLY A 456 14.42 18.77 -19.33
C GLY A 456 14.03 17.41 -19.91
N THR A 457 12.72 17.13 -20.11
CA THR A 457 12.27 15.81 -20.60
C THR A 457 12.26 15.69 -22.12
N GLY A 458 12.42 16.78 -22.86
CA GLY A 458 12.32 16.77 -24.33
C GLY A 458 10.88 16.88 -24.87
N TRP A 459 9.91 17.28 -24.03
CA TRP A 459 8.52 17.62 -24.40
C TRP A 459 8.06 18.89 -23.67
N PRO A 460 7.21 19.74 -24.27
CA PRO A 460 6.66 20.92 -23.61
C PRO A 460 5.90 20.53 -22.34
N SER A 461 6.16 21.26 -21.27
CA SER A 461 5.69 20.93 -19.92
C SER A 461 4.99 22.12 -19.29
N PHE A 462 3.83 21.89 -18.67
CA PHE A 462 3.03 22.93 -18.01
C PHE A 462 2.72 22.56 -16.56
N THR A 463 2.58 23.56 -15.70
CA THR A 463 2.23 23.39 -14.27
C THR A 463 0.74 23.16 -14.05
N GLN A 464 -0.12 23.73 -14.90
CA GLN A 464 -1.57 23.62 -14.81
C GLN A 464 -2.25 23.86 -16.16
N VAL A 465 -3.48 23.37 -16.29
CA VAL A 465 -4.37 23.58 -17.44
C VAL A 465 -5.00 24.97 -17.39
N LEU A 466 -5.42 25.50 -18.53
CA LEU A 466 -6.03 26.83 -18.60
C LEU A 466 -7.36 26.88 -17.84
N THR A 467 -8.23 25.90 -18.06
CA THR A 467 -9.49 25.72 -17.33
C THR A 467 -9.80 24.24 -17.11
N ASP A 468 -10.73 23.92 -16.20
CA ASP A 468 -11.17 22.52 -16.00
C ASP A 468 -11.88 21.93 -17.24
N ALA A 469 -12.36 22.78 -18.17
CA ALA A 469 -12.95 22.37 -19.45
C ALA A 469 -11.91 22.20 -20.57
N SER A 470 -10.63 22.40 -20.28
CA SER A 470 -9.56 22.26 -21.28
C SER A 470 -9.26 20.80 -21.60
N VAL A 471 -9.17 19.94 -20.58
CA VAL A 471 -8.70 18.56 -20.71
C VAL A 471 -9.49 17.56 -19.84
N ARG A 472 -9.40 16.28 -20.21
CA ARG A 472 -9.86 15.14 -19.41
C ARG A 472 -8.69 14.21 -19.12
N GLU A 473 -8.70 13.64 -17.92
CA GLU A 473 -7.66 12.75 -17.43
C GLU A 473 -8.15 11.29 -17.39
N TYR A 474 -7.41 10.38 -18.01
CA TYR A 474 -7.73 8.96 -18.09
C TYR A 474 -6.57 8.12 -17.53
N SER A 475 -6.91 6.99 -16.89
CA SER A 475 -5.88 6.04 -16.46
C SER A 475 -5.31 5.35 -17.70
N ASP A 476 -3.99 5.39 -17.87
CA ASP A 476 -3.26 4.68 -18.93
C ASP A 476 -2.32 3.65 -18.31
N ASP A 477 -2.61 2.37 -18.56
CA ASP A 477 -1.83 1.21 -18.11
C ASP A 477 -1.01 0.58 -19.26
N SER A 478 -0.93 1.26 -20.41
CA SER A 478 -0.21 0.79 -21.61
C SER A 478 1.29 0.70 -21.37
N PHE A 479 1.96 -0.18 -22.12
CA PHE A 479 3.41 -0.43 -22.00
C PHE A 479 3.88 -0.81 -20.58
N GLY A 480 2.97 -1.30 -19.73
CA GLY A 480 3.28 -1.69 -18.35
C GLY A 480 3.54 -0.52 -17.39
N MET A 481 3.28 0.72 -17.81
CA MET A 481 3.43 1.93 -17.01
C MET A 481 2.05 2.43 -16.56
N ALA A 482 1.90 2.83 -15.30
CA ALA A 482 0.70 3.51 -14.83
C ALA A 482 0.91 5.03 -14.95
N ARG A 483 0.29 5.63 -15.96
CA ARG A 483 0.31 7.07 -16.25
C ARG A 483 -1.11 7.61 -16.25
N VAL A 484 -1.25 8.92 -16.21
CA VAL A 484 -2.53 9.58 -16.43
C VAL A 484 -2.45 10.25 -17.79
N GLU A 485 -3.17 9.68 -18.76
CA GLU A 485 -3.30 10.26 -20.09
C GLU A 485 -4.15 11.52 -20.00
N VAL A 486 -3.73 12.55 -20.73
CA VAL A 486 -4.44 13.83 -20.86
C VAL A 486 -5.00 13.91 -22.28
N ARG A 487 -6.31 14.08 -22.39
CA ARG A 487 -7.03 14.25 -23.66
C ARG A 487 -7.74 15.59 -23.71
N CYS A 488 -7.95 16.13 -24.90
CA CYS A 488 -8.75 17.34 -25.09
C CYS A 488 -10.20 17.07 -24.67
N ALA A 489 -10.76 17.90 -23.81
CA ALA A 489 -12.13 17.69 -23.31
C ALA A 489 -13.21 17.84 -24.40
N ARG A 490 -12.90 18.58 -25.48
CA ARG A 490 -13.82 18.87 -26.59
C ARG A 490 -13.89 17.77 -27.63
N CYS A 491 -12.76 17.22 -28.08
CA CYS A 491 -12.71 16.25 -29.19
C CYS A 491 -12.12 14.88 -28.82
N ASP A 492 -11.80 14.68 -27.53
CA ASP A 492 -11.14 13.49 -26.97
C ASP A 492 -9.78 13.14 -27.58
N SER A 493 -9.14 14.07 -28.28
CA SER A 493 -7.82 13.84 -28.87
C SER A 493 -6.73 13.72 -27.80
N HIS A 494 -5.84 12.74 -27.96
CA HIS A 494 -4.67 12.52 -27.11
C HIS A 494 -3.70 13.70 -27.16
N LEU A 495 -3.34 14.23 -25.98
CA LEU A 495 -2.40 15.34 -25.87
C LEU A 495 -1.05 14.89 -25.30
N GLY A 496 -1.08 14.05 -24.26
CA GLY A 496 0.12 13.56 -23.58
C GLY A 496 -0.21 12.94 -22.23
N HIS A 497 0.62 13.20 -21.22
CA HIS A 497 0.43 12.64 -19.87
C HIS A 497 0.72 13.68 -18.78
N VAL A 498 0.07 13.53 -17.63
CA VAL A 498 0.35 14.32 -16.43
C VAL A 498 1.12 13.50 -15.40
N PHE A 499 2.15 14.11 -14.83
CA PHE A 499 3.06 13.50 -13.86
C PHE A 499 3.12 14.34 -12.56
N PRO A 500 3.11 13.72 -11.37
CA PRO A 500 3.29 14.43 -10.11
C PRO A 500 4.78 14.57 -9.77
N ASP A 501 5.50 15.30 -10.62
CA ASP A 501 6.91 15.67 -10.51
C ASP A 501 7.18 17.11 -11.01
N GLY A 502 6.12 17.94 -11.06
CA GLY A 502 6.24 19.34 -11.47
C GLY A 502 6.61 20.28 -10.32
N PRO A 503 6.94 21.54 -10.63
CA PRO A 503 7.23 22.56 -9.63
C PRO A 503 5.95 23.03 -8.91
N PRO A 504 6.07 23.80 -7.82
CA PRO A 504 4.95 24.53 -7.23
C PRO A 504 4.24 25.41 -8.26
N PRO A 505 2.94 25.74 -8.10
CA PRO A 505 2.10 25.50 -6.91
C PRO A 505 1.40 24.15 -6.88
N THR A 506 1.21 23.48 -8.03
CA THR A 506 0.42 22.24 -8.13
C THR A 506 1.23 20.99 -7.83
N GLY A 507 2.55 21.02 -8.07
CA GLY A 507 3.40 19.83 -8.06
C GLY A 507 3.14 18.89 -9.25
N LEU A 508 2.38 19.33 -10.25
CA LEU A 508 2.02 18.58 -11.44
C LEU A 508 2.80 19.08 -12.66
N ARG A 509 3.11 18.15 -13.55
CA ARG A 509 3.74 18.40 -14.84
C ARG A 509 2.90 17.78 -15.94
N TYR A 510 2.19 18.63 -16.68
CA TYR A 510 1.49 18.27 -17.89
C TYR A 510 2.52 18.21 -19.03
N CYS A 511 2.97 17.00 -19.36
CA CYS A 511 3.95 16.71 -20.40
C CYS A 511 3.22 16.39 -21.72
N MET A 512 3.16 17.36 -22.63
CA MET A 512 2.33 17.30 -23.83
C MET A 512 3.17 17.05 -25.08
N ASN A 513 2.59 16.42 -26.10
CA ASN A 513 3.19 16.40 -27.43
C ASN A 513 3.01 17.78 -28.06
N SER A 514 4.08 18.35 -28.61
CA SER A 514 4.05 19.62 -29.34
C SER A 514 3.12 19.53 -30.54
N VAL A 515 3.16 18.42 -31.28
CA VAL A 515 2.31 18.19 -32.45
C VAL A 515 0.82 18.13 -32.12
N ALA A 516 0.47 17.85 -30.86
CA ALA A 516 -0.92 17.84 -30.40
C ALA A 516 -1.48 19.25 -30.12
N MET A 517 -0.66 20.29 -30.22
CA MET A 517 -1.00 21.66 -29.88
C MET A 517 -0.68 22.65 -31.00
N ARG A 518 -1.25 23.85 -30.88
CA ARG A 518 -0.90 25.07 -31.63
C ARG A 518 -0.76 26.22 -30.65
N HIS A 519 0.01 27.24 -31.01
CA HIS A 519 0.15 28.45 -30.20
C HIS A 519 -0.62 29.61 -30.86
N VAL A 520 -1.51 30.23 -30.11
CA VAL A 520 -2.24 31.45 -30.49
C VAL A 520 -1.64 32.59 -29.65
N GLY A 521 -1.05 33.57 -30.33
CA GLY A 521 -0.42 34.71 -29.66
C GLY A 521 -1.41 35.51 -28.81
N GLU A 522 -0.91 36.18 -27.78
CA GLU A 522 -1.72 37.03 -26.92
C GLU A 522 -2.50 38.09 -27.72
N GLY A 523 -3.81 38.23 -27.43
CA GLY A 523 -4.72 39.13 -28.15
C GLY A 523 -5.24 38.63 -29.51
N GLN A 524 -4.77 37.47 -30.00
CA GLN A 524 -5.30 36.86 -31.22
C GLN A 524 -6.54 36.00 -30.92
N PRO A 525 -7.54 35.98 -31.82
CA PRO A 525 -8.75 35.18 -31.62
C PRO A 525 -8.45 33.67 -31.70
N ILE A 526 -9.00 32.90 -30.76
CA ILE A 526 -8.96 31.44 -30.80
C ILE A 526 -10.11 30.95 -31.68
N VAL A 527 -9.78 30.28 -32.78
CA VAL A 527 -10.77 29.72 -33.72
C VAL A 527 -11.04 28.26 -33.36
N LEU A 528 -12.30 27.94 -33.08
CA LEU A 528 -12.75 26.56 -32.86
C LEU A 528 -13.14 25.90 -34.18
N VAL A 529 -12.93 24.59 -34.25
CA VAL A 529 -13.34 23.78 -35.40
C VAL A 529 -14.81 23.39 -35.25
N ASP A 530 -15.64 23.73 -36.23
CA ASP A 530 -17.06 23.35 -36.25
C ASP A 530 -17.25 21.85 -36.56
N ALA A 531 -18.41 21.33 -36.10
CA ALA A 531 -18.86 19.95 -36.34
C ALA A 531 -19.18 19.72 -37.82
#